data_AF-A0A0Q9CRX6-F1
#
_entry.id   AF-A0A0Q9CRX6-F1
#
_cell.length_a   1.000
_cell.length_b   1.000
_cell.length_c   1.000
_cell.angle_alpha   90.00
_cell.angle_beta   90.00
_cell.angle_gamma   90.00
#
_symmetry.space_group_name_H-M   'P 1'
#
loop_
_entity.id
_entity.type
_entity.pdbx_description
1 polymer ?
#
loop_
_entity_poly.entity_id
_entity_poly.type
_entity_poly.pdbx_seq_one_letter_code
_entity_poly.pdbx_strand_id
1 'polypeptide(L)'
;METGARNARINMQSGELQYIQSPLTGSVAVAPLSDDLVVWAEDGKMYLQRLDADAKVLETRWIKTSGFSTGLQLIDLDGDGERDLVVLNSVDAVVDVIYGPIWDRAAERL
;
A
#
# COMPACT_ATOMS: atom_id res chain seq x y z
N MET A 1 -6.33 17.85 4.10
CA MET A 1 -5.78 18.63 2.99
C MET A 1 -5.39 17.62 1.93
N GLU A 2 -6.24 17.41 0.92
CA GLU A 2 -5.92 16.49 -0.17
C GLU A 2 -4.88 17.16 -1.07
N THR A 3 -3.72 16.54 -1.16
CA THR A 3 -2.56 17.12 -1.86
C THR A 3 -2.62 16.95 -3.37
N GLY A 4 -3.69 16.36 -3.92
CA GLY A 4 -3.87 16.09 -5.35
C GLY A 4 -2.95 14.98 -5.81
N ALA A 5 -3.49 13.79 -6.08
CA ALA A 5 -2.79 12.66 -6.72
C ALA A 5 -1.35 12.40 -6.21
N ARG A 6 -1.07 12.62 -4.92
CA ARG A 6 0.26 12.40 -4.34
C ARG A 6 0.21 11.99 -2.89
N ASN A 7 1.09 11.05 -2.56
CA ASN A 7 1.46 10.67 -1.20
C ASN A 7 2.85 11.26 -0.87
N ALA A 8 3.32 11.04 0.35
CA ALA A 8 4.64 11.50 0.78
C ALA A 8 5.38 10.43 1.57
N ARG A 9 6.70 10.45 1.52
CA ARG A 9 7.58 9.72 2.42
C ARG A 9 8.70 10.62 2.94
N ILE A 10 9.34 10.21 4.02
CA ILE A 10 10.58 10.83 4.50
C ILE A 10 11.71 9.87 4.18
N ASN A 11 12.75 10.34 3.50
CA ASN A 11 13.99 9.60 3.38
C ASN A 11 14.64 9.54 4.76
N MET A 12 14.75 8.34 5.33
CA MET A 12 15.21 8.17 6.72
C MET A 12 16.70 8.48 6.92
N GLN A 13 17.50 8.54 5.85
CA GLN A 13 18.92 8.88 5.93
C GLN A 13 19.14 10.39 5.83
N SER A 14 18.50 11.06 4.88
CA SER A 14 18.68 12.51 4.65
C SER A 14 17.69 13.37 5.44
N GLY A 15 16.59 12.80 5.91
CA GLY A 15 15.46 13.53 6.52
C GLY A 15 14.60 14.28 5.50
N GLU A 16 14.85 14.11 4.21
CA GLU A 16 14.13 14.82 3.15
C GLU A 16 12.70 14.33 2.98
N LEU A 17 11.74 15.26 2.88
CA LEU A 17 10.37 14.97 2.45
C LEU A 17 10.32 14.78 0.94
N GLN A 18 9.96 13.58 0.50
CA GLN A 18 9.82 13.22 -0.90
C GLN A 18 8.34 12.99 -1.23
N TYR A 19 7.90 13.47 -2.40
CA TYR A 19 6.54 13.27 -2.90
C TYR A 19 6.47 12.07 -3.84
N ILE A 20 5.44 11.25 -3.68
CA ILE A 20 5.19 10.06 -4.50
C ILE A 20 3.94 10.33 -5.33
N GLN A 21 4.05 10.15 -6.65
CA GLN A 21 2.90 10.23 -7.53
C GLN A 21 1.90 9.12 -7.18
N SER A 22 0.69 9.49 -6.80
CA SER A 22 -0.34 8.54 -6.40
C SER A 22 -1.33 8.33 -7.55
N PRO A 23 -1.75 7.07 -7.80
CA PRO A 23 -2.90 6.79 -8.65
C PRO A 23 -4.23 7.25 -8.04
N LEU A 24 -4.23 7.59 -6.75
CA LEU A 24 -5.41 7.90 -5.95
C LEU A 24 -5.56 9.39 -5.74
N THR A 25 -6.80 9.87 -5.67
CA THR A 25 -7.09 11.23 -5.20
C THR A 25 -6.70 11.41 -3.74
N GLY A 26 -6.84 10.34 -2.93
CA GLY A 26 -6.38 10.27 -1.55
C GLY A 26 -6.18 8.82 -1.10
N SER A 27 -5.34 8.63 -0.08
CA SER A 27 -5.12 7.33 0.57
C SER A 27 -5.56 7.43 2.02
N VAL A 28 -6.16 6.37 2.56
CA VAL A 28 -6.69 6.35 3.94
C VAL A 28 -5.77 5.59 4.89
N ALA A 29 -5.15 4.52 4.41
CA ALA A 29 -4.14 3.78 5.15
C ALA A 29 -2.91 3.50 4.28
N VAL A 30 -1.78 3.26 4.95
CA VAL A 30 -0.48 2.98 4.32
C VAL A 30 0.23 1.86 5.07
N ALA A 31 0.91 0.99 4.32
CA ALA A 31 1.83 0.01 4.89
C ALA A 31 3.12 -0.06 4.04
N PRO A 32 4.29 0.35 4.57
CA PRO A 32 5.56 0.09 3.90
C PRO A 32 5.90 -1.41 4.03
N LEU A 33 6.14 -2.08 2.90
CA LEU A 33 6.53 -3.50 2.86
C LEU A 33 8.05 -3.66 2.89
N SER A 34 8.76 -2.73 2.25
CA SER A 34 10.22 -2.59 2.23
C SER A 34 10.57 -1.12 1.95
N ASP A 35 11.87 -0.79 1.89
CA ASP A 35 12.35 0.56 1.56
C ASP A 35 11.84 1.06 0.19
N ASP A 36 11.64 0.14 -0.75
CA ASP A 36 11.23 0.40 -2.13
C ASP A 36 9.77 0.04 -2.43
N LEU A 37 9.02 -0.55 -1.51
CA LEU A 37 7.65 -1.02 -1.78
C LEU A 37 6.66 -0.56 -0.71
N VAL A 38 5.57 0.07 -1.16
CA VAL A 38 4.53 0.60 -0.29
C VAL A 38 3.13 0.24 -0.79
N VAL A 39 2.23 -0.02 0.15
CA VAL A 39 0.79 -0.20 -0.07
C VAL A 39 0.05 1.08 0.34
N TRP A 40 -0.85 1.56 -0.52
CA TRP A 40 -1.80 2.63 -0.24
C TRP A 40 -3.22 2.08 -0.35
N ALA A 41 -4.05 2.28 0.67
CA ALA A 41 -5.41 1.75 0.70
C ALA A 41 -6.46 2.85 0.53
N GLU A 42 -7.52 2.50 -0.18
CA GLU A 42 -8.72 3.32 -0.38
C GLU A 42 -9.99 2.44 -0.41
N ASP A 43 -11.03 2.92 -1.09
CA ASP A 43 -12.27 2.17 -1.32
C ASP A 43 -12.10 1.04 -2.32
N GLY A 44 -12.26 -0.20 -1.87
CA GLY A 44 -12.36 -1.39 -2.73
C GLY A 44 -11.09 -1.76 -3.51
N LYS A 45 -10.02 -0.99 -3.38
CA LYS A 45 -8.70 -1.25 -3.96
C LYS A 45 -7.58 -0.80 -3.02
N MET A 46 -6.49 -1.53 -3.08
CA MET A 46 -5.19 -1.09 -2.59
C MET A 46 -4.19 -1.04 -3.73
N TYR A 47 -3.36 -0.02 -3.75
CA TYR A 47 -2.31 0.16 -4.75
C TYR A 47 -0.95 -0.11 -4.14
N LEU A 48 -0.16 -0.91 -4.84
CA LEU A 48 1.22 -1.20 -4.50
C LEU A 48 2.11 -0.41 -5.44
N GLN A 49 3.10 0.30 -4.91
CA GLN A 49 4.04 1.07 -5.70
C GLN A 49 5.47 0.69 -5.36
N ARG A 50 6.23 0.29 -6.38
CA ARG A 50 7.69 0.22 -6.30
C ARG A 50 8.29 1.59 -6.56
N LEU A 51 9.24 1.98 -5.74
CA LEU A 51 9.86 3.30 -5.73
C LEU A 51 11.38 3.17 -5.89
N ASP A 52 12.01 4.14 -6.54
CA ASP A 52 13.47 4.30 -6.43
C ASP A 52 13.87 5.12 -5.18
N ALA A 53 15.16 5.42 -5.04
CA ALA A 53 15.72 6.20 -3.93
C ALA A 53 15.20 7.65 -3.87
N ASP A 54 14.70 8.19 -4.99
CA ASP A 54 14.18 9.55 -5.12
C ASP A 54 12.63 9.60 -5.02
N ALA A 55 12.02 8.47 -4.63
CA ALA A 55 10.57 8.28 -4.51
C ALA A 55 9.83 8.31 -5.84
N LYS A 56 10.54 8.17 -6.96
CA LYS A 56 9.91 8.00 -8.26
C LYS A 56 9.27 6.63 -8.33
N VAL A 57 8.02 6.60 -8.80
CA VAL A 57 7.29 5.36 -9.02
C VAL A 57 7.86 4.63 -10.23
N LEU A 58 8.37 3.43 -10.01
CA LEU A 58 8.88 2.53 -11.04
C LEU A 58 7.76 1.64 -11.60
N GLU A 59 6.89 1.15 -10.73
CA GLU A 59 5.77 0.29 -11.11
C GLU A 59 4.60 0.48 -10.14
N THR A 60 3.37 0.34 -10.65
CA THR A 60 2.15 0.35 -9.84
C THR A 60 1.32 -0.89 -10.14
N ARG A 61 0.95 -1.62 -9.09
CA ARG A 61 0.00 -2.74 -9.13
C ARG A 61 -1.17 -2.49 -8.19
N TRP A 62 -2.18 -3.33 -8.24
CA TRP A 62 -3.34 -3.19 -7.36
C TRP A 62 -3.92 -4.54 -6.94
N ILE A 63 -4.56 -4.54 -5.77
CA ILE A 63 -5.34 -5.66 -5.22
C ILE A 63 -6.73 -5.15 -4.92
N LYS A 64 -7.76 -5.93 -5.31
CA LYS A 64 -9.14 -5.64 -4.93
C LYS A 64 -9.34 -5.95 -3.44
N THR A 65 -9.99 -5.06 -2.71
CA THR A 65 -10.45 -5.30 -1.33
C THR A 65 -11.96 -5.37 -1.27
N SER A 66 -12.48 -5.94 -0.19
CA SER A 66 -13.92 -6.14 -0.02
C SER A 66 -14.68 -4.89 0.41
N GLY A 67 -13.99 -3.82 0.84
CA GLY A 67 -14.64 -2.57 1.25
C GLY A 67 -13.69 -1.40 1.43
N PHE A 68 -14.11 -0.41 2.22
CA PHE A 68 -13.33 0.80 2.50
C PHE A 68 -12.22 0.52 3.52
N SER A 69 -10.99 0.36 3.03
CA SER A 69 -9.86 -0.09 3.82
C SER A 69 -9.27 1.04 4.67
N THR A 70 -9.41 0.95 6.00
CA THR A 70 -9.02 2.01 6.95
C THR A 70 -7.88 1.61 7.88
N GLY A 71 -7.53 0.33 7.92
CA GLY A 71 -6.40 -0.19 8.69
C GLY A 71 -5.70 -1.32 7.95
N LEU A 72 -4.37 -1.35 8.07
CA LEU A 72 -3.50 -2.36 7.49
C LEU A 72 -2.59 -2.90 8.59
N GLN A 73 -2.43 -4.22 8.66
CA GLN A 73 -1.47 -4.86 9.56
C GLN A 73 -0.59 -5.85 8.78
N LEU A 74 0.72 -5.73 8.98
CA LEU A 74 1.70 -6.66 8.43
C LEU A 74 2.10 -7.67 9.49
N ILE A 75 1.76 -8.93 9.25
CA ILE A 75 2.03 -10.04 10.17
C ILE A 75 2.24 -11.31 9.34
N ASP A 76 3.16 -12.16 9.78
CA ASP A 76 3.25 -13.52 9.25
C ASP A 76 2.15 -14.34 9.94
N LEU A 77 1.02 -14.53 9.27
CA LEU A 77 -0.19 -15.09 9.85
C LEU A 77 -0.22 -16.61 9.75
N ASP A 78 0.33 -17.17 8.67
CA ASP A 78 0.36 -18.62 8.43
C ASP A 78 1.68 -19.31 8.83
N GLY A 79 2.70 -18.54 9.21
CA GLY A 79 3.98 -19.03 9.72
C GLY A 79 4.95 -19.48 8.63
N ASP A 80 4.77 -19.03 7.39
CA ASP A 80 5.64 -19.38 6.26
C ASP A 80 6.92 -18.53 6.19
N GLY A 81 7.04 -17.49 7.03
CA GLY A 81 8.17 -16.59 7.10
C GLY A 81 8.05 -15.35 6.21
N GLU A 82 7.01 -15.25 5.38
CA GLU A 82 6.65 -14.06 4.62
C GLU A 82 5.65 -13.20 5.40
N ARG A 83 5.61 -11.89 5.10
CA ARG A 83 4.61 -10.99 5.71
C ARG A 83 3.31 -11.04 4.91
N ASP A 84 2.22 -11.31 5.61
CA ASP A 84 0.85 -11.17 5.10
C ASP A 84 0.29 -9.78 5.41
N LEU A 85 -0.80 -9.44 4.73
CA LEU A 85 -1.53 -8.21 4.95
C LEU A 85 -2.95 -8.51 5.43
N VAL A 86 -3.25 -8.08 6.66
CA VAL A 86 -4.61 -8.06 7.21
C VAL A 86 -5.21 -6.67 6.97
N VAL A 87 -6.34 -6.63 6.27
CA VAL A 87 -7.02 -5.40 5.86
C VAL A 87 -8.30 -5.23 6.66
N LEU A 88 -8.38 -4.12 7.39
CA LEU A 88 -9.52 -3.76 8.22
C LEU A 88 -10.40 -2.77 7.46
N ASN A 89 -11.57 -3.24 7.01
CA ASN A 89 -12.52 -2.42 6.28
C ASN A 89 -13.55 -1.78 7.23
N SER A 90 -13.82 -0.47 7.08
CA SER A 90 -14.82 0.26 7.88
C SER A 90 -16.23 0.15 7.33
N VAL A 91 -16.38 -0.32 6.09
CA VAL A 91 -17.65 -0.61 5.42
C VAL A 91 -17.73 -2.13 5.20
N ASP A 92 -18.94 -2.67 5.26
CA ASP A 92 -19.28 -4.10 5.08
C ASP A 92 -18.79 -5.09 6.17
N ALA A 93 -18.10 -4.63 7.21
CA ALA A 93 -17.66 -5.43 8.38
C ALA A 93 -16.88 -6.72 8.01
N VAL A 94 -16.10 -6.67 6.93
CA VAL A 94 -15.25 -7.78 6.46
C VAL A 94 -13.78 -7.45 6.68
N VAL A 95 -13.01 -8.46 7.12
CA VAL A 95 -11.54 -8.42 7.13
C VAL A 95 -11.04 -9.20 5.92
N ASP A 96 -10.21 -8.57 5.09
CA ASP A 96 -9.50 -9.29 4.03
C ASP A 96 -8.14 -9.76 4.56
N VAL A 97 -7.74 -10.96 4.16
CA VAL A 97 -6.39 -11.49 4.41
C VAL A 97 -5.74 -11.77 3.06
N ILE A 98 -4.55 -11.18 2.86
CA ILE A 98 -3.74 -11.39 1.66
C ILE A 98 -2.45 -12.05 2.09
N TYR A 99 -2.34 -13.33 1.77
CA TYR A 99 -1.12 -14.10 2.05
C TYR A 99 0.02 -13.68 1.13
N GLY A 100 1.23 -13.60 1.69
CA GLY A 100 2.45 -13.22 1.01
C GLY A 100 2.84 -14.15 -0.15
N PRO A 101 3.85 -13.74 -0.94
CA PRO A 101 4.40 -12.38 -1.03
C PRO A 101 3.38 -11.41 -1.64
N ILE A 102 3.12 -10.26 -0.99
CA ILE A 102 1.97 -9.39 -1.33
C ILE A 102 2.06 -8.84 -2.76
N TRP A 103 3.27 -8.56 -3.25
CA TRP A 103 3.50 -8.06 -4.61
C TRP A 103 2.98 -9.01 -5.71
N ASP A 104 3.08 -10.31 -5.48
CA ASP A 104 2.73 -11.34 -6.45
C ASP A 104 1.21 -11.57 -6.51
N ARG A 105 0.48 -11.09 -5.51
CA ARG A 105 -0.99 -11.10 -5.49
C ARG A 105 -1.60 -9.93 -6.27
N ALA A 106 -0.79 -8.94 -6.62
CA ALA A 106 -1.27 -7.70 -7.23
C ALA A 106 -1.32 -7.82 -8.76
N ALA A 107 -2.42 -7.35 -9.34
CA ALA A 107 -2.57 -7.23 -10.78
C ALA A 107 -1.84 -5.99 -11.30
N GLU A 108 -1.22 -6.10 -12.48
CA GLU A 108 -0.66 -4.94 -13.17
C GLU A 108 -1.76 -3.93 -13.51
N ARG A 109 -1.42 -2.66 -13.37
CA ARG A 109 -2.28 -1.57 -13.86
C ARG A 109 -1.89 -1.29 -15.31
N LEU A 110 -2.78 -1.64 -16.25
CA LEU A 110 -2.69 -1.23 -17.66
C LEU A 110 -2.84 0.30 -17.81
#